data_AF-M7SMH0-F1
#
_entry.id   AF-M7SMH0-F1
#
_cell.length_a   1.000
_cell.length_b   1.000
_cell.length_c   1.000
_cell.angle_alpha   90.00
_cell.angle_beta   90.00
_cell.angle_gamma   90.00
#
_symmetry.space_group_name_H-M   'P 1'
#
loop_
_entity.id
_entity.type
_entity.pdbx_description
1 polymer ?
#
loop_
_entity_poly.entity_id
_entity_poly.type
_entity_poly.pdbx_seq_one_letter_code
_entity_poly.pdbx_strand_id
1 'polypeptide(L)'
;MKVEHGNDIDAIPFVAADIAESANVLCFDEFQCTDVADAMILRRLLESLMSHGVVLVTTSNRHPDELYKNGVQRESFIPAINLLKSRLHVINLDSPTDYRKIPRPPSGVYHTPLDNHASSHIEKWLRFLGDPEYPEPHPEVQKVWGREIRVPRVSGRCAWFTFQELIGQATGAADYLELMRCYDAFIVSDIPGMTFRERDLARRFITFVDAVYESHAKLVLTTAVPLTQLFVSPAELRESLQKGGKGSEVPVPDHGESESHLMQHMMEDMDSNIDQLKSSSLFSGEEERFAFARALSRLSHMASREWVERGMGLEESGGKKERDDWAKARSRQMEDTM
;
A
#
# COMPACT_ATOMS: atom_id res chain seq x y z
N MET A 1 -14.86 16.50 -29.20
CA MET A 1 -13.43 16.39 -29.60
C MET A 1 -13.17 15.32 -30.67
N LYS A 2 -12.78 14.06 -30.35
CA LYS A 2 -12.52 13.02 -31.41
C LYS A 2 -13.73 12.67 -32.28
N VAL A 3 -14.93 12.68 -31.69
CA VAL A 3 -16.20 12.44 -32.39
C VAL A 3 -16.56 13.59 -33.34
N GLU A 4 -16.08 14.80 -33.08
CA GLU A 4 -16.41 16.00 -33.87
C GLU A 4 -15.34 16.37 -34.91
N HIS A 5 -14.08 15.98 -34.70
CA HIS A 5 -12.95 16.48 -35.50
C HIS A 5 -12.06 15.37 -36.11
N GLY A 6 -12.42 14.09 -35.93
CA GLY A 6 -11.68 12.96 -36.49
C GLY A 6 -10.44 12.54 -35.70
N ASN A 7 -9.71 11.56 -36.24
CA ASN A 7 -8.56 10.93 -35.58
C ASN A 7 -7.24 11.72 -35.65
N ASP A 8 -7.19 12.80 -36.43
CA ASP A 8 -5.96 13.60 -36.66
C ASP A 8 -5.80 14.79 -35.68
N ILE A 9 -6.71 14.95 -34.71
CA ILE A 9 -6.56 16.00 -33.69
C ILE A 9 -5.55 15.59 -32.62
N ASP A 10 -4.57 16.46 -32.44
CA ASP A 10 -3.67 16.44 -31.30
C ASP A 10 -4.37 17.01 -30.05
N ALA A 11 -4.75 16.12 -29.14
CA ALA A 11 -5.49 16.48 -27.94
C ALA A 11 -4.61 17.12 -26.84
N ILE A 12 -3.29 16.96 -26.91
CA ILE A 12 -2.38 17.34 -25.81
C ILE A 12 -2.44 18.83 -25.45
N PRO A 13 -2.43 19.79 -26.42
CA PRO A 13 -2.50 21.21 -26.10
C PRO A 13 -3.80 21.59 -25.39
N PHE A 14 -4.92 20.97 -25.76
CA PHE A 14 -6.23 21.21 -25.15
C PHE A 14 -6.28 20.69 -23.72
N VAL A 15 -5.82 19.46 -23.49
CA VAL A 15 -5.74 18.89 -22.14
C VAL A 15 -4.82 19.72 -21.25
N ALA A 16 -3.69 20.20 -21.77
CA ALA A 16 -2.80 21.07 -21.02
C ALA A 16 -3.44 22.42 -20.68
N ALA A 17 -4.21 23.00 -21.60
CA ALA A 17 -4.94 24.24 -21.37
C ALA A 17 -6.03 24.06 -20.29
N ASP A 18 -6.80 22.98 -20.35
CA ASP A 18 -7.85 22.66 -19.36
C ASP A 18 -7.24 22.44 -17.96
N ILE A 19 -6.10 21.74 -17.88
CA ILE A 19 -5.37 21.58 -16.62
C ILE A 19 -4.85 22.93 -16.12
N ALA A 20 -4.29 23.77 -17.00
CA ALA A 20 -3.75 25.07 -16.63
C ALA A 20 -4.84 26.07 -16.18
N GLU A 21 -6.07 25.94 -16.69
CA GLU A 21 -7.21 26.74 -16.25
C GLU A 21 -7.66 26.37 -14.83
N SER A 22 -7.53 25.10 -14.46
CA SER A 22 -7.95 24.58 -13.16
C SER A 22 -6.85 24.52 -12.10
N ALA A 23 -5.57 24.50 -12.50
CA ALA A 23 -4.44 24.30 -11.60
C ALA A 23 -3.19 25.12 -11.97
N ASN A 24 -2.69 25.88 -10.99
CA ASN A 24 -1.43 26.64 -11.11
C ASN A 24 -0.20 25.82 -10.71
N VAL A 25 -0.39 24.76 -9.92
CA VAL A 25 0.66 23.84 -9.47
C VAL A 25 0.17 22.42 -9.73
N LEU A 26 1.00 21.63 -10.40
CA LEU A 26 0.72 20.22 -10.69
C LEU A 26 1.78 19.34 -10.05
N CYS A 27 1.32 18.41 -9.21
CA CYS A 27 2.17 17.46 -8.49
C CYS A 27 2.05 16.07 -9.13
N PHE A 28 3.15 15.53 -9.68
CA PHE A 28 3.24 14.14 -10.10
C PHE A 28 3.96 13.31 -9.04
N ASP A 29 3.20 12.49 -8.33
CA ASP A 29 3.78 11.51 -7.42
C ASP A 29 4.26 10.26 -8.18
N GLU A 30 5.35 9.66 -7.70
CA GLU A 30 5.98 8.45 -8.23
C GLU A 30 6.16 8.43 -9.77
N PHE A 31 6.75 9.50 -10.31
CA PHE A 31 6.98 9.63 -11.75
C PHE A 31 7.85 8.50 -12.29
N GLN A 32 7.24 7.65 -13.10
CA GLN A 32 7.86 6.52 -13.77
C GLN A 32 7.38 6.41 -15.21
N CYS A 33 8.26 5.98 -16.11
CA CYS A 33 7.95 5.74 -17.52
C CYS A 33 8.29 4.29 -17.82
N THR A 34 7.29 3.53 -18.28
CA THR A 34 7.41 2.09 -18.58
C THR A 34 7.20 1.77 -20.05
N ASP A 35 6.57 2.66 -20.83
CA ASP A 35 6.34 2.51 -22.28
C ASP A 35 6.94 3.69 -23.08
N VAL A 36 7.29 3.43 -24.35
CA VAL A 36 7.77 4.42 -25.32
C VAL A 36 6.65 5.37 -25.77
N ALA A 37 5.39 4.91 -25.81
CA ALA A 37 4.24 5.73 -26.16
C ALA A 37 4.01 6.82 -25.09
N ASP A 38 4.12 6.44 -23.82
CA ASP A 38 4.01 7.36 -22.68
C ASP A 38 5.09 8.45 -22.77
N ALA A 39 6.32 8.06 -23.09
CA ALA A 39 7.45 8.98 -23.26
C ALA A 39 7.17 10.11 -24.26
N MET A 40 6.56 9.79 -25.41
CA MET A 40 6.25 10.77 -26.46
C MET A 40 5.12 11.73 -26.07
N ILE A 41 4.08 11.21 -25.41
CA ILE A 41 2.94 12.01 -24.94
C ILE A 41 3.38 12.92 -23.79
N LEU A 42 4.10 12.35 -22.84
CA LEU A 42 4.43 12.98 -21.58
C LEU A 42 5.34 14.18 -21.77
N ARG A 43 6.35 14.10 -22.66
CA ARG A 43 7.16 15.27 -23.01
C ARG A 43 6.29 16.44 -23.45
N ARG A 44 5.38 16.18 -24.39
CA ARG A 44 4.55 17.20 -25.03
C ARG A 44 3.58 17.81 -24.03
N LEU A 45 3.02 16.99 -23.15
CA LEU A 45 2.15 17.45 -22.07
C LEU A 45 2.93 18.35 -21.10
N LEU A 46 4.09 17.91 -20.62
CA LEU A 46 4.91 18.70 -19.69
C LEU A 46 5.35 20.03 -20.31
N GLU A 47 5.81 20.01 -21.55
CA GLU A 47 6.21 21.22 -22.28
C GLU A 47 5.05 22.20 -22.43
N SER A 48 3.85 21.69 -22.74
CA SER A 48 2.64 22.51 -22.84
C SER A 48 2.18 23.05 -21.48
N LEU A 49 2.22 22.25 -20.41
CA LEU A 49 1.88 22.73 -19.07
C LEU A 49 2.84 23.85 -18.62
N MET A 50 4.14 23.66 -18.84
CA MET A 50 5.15 24.67 -18.53
C MET A 50 5.00 25.94 -19.37
N SER A 51 4.53 25.86 -20.61
CA SER A 51 4.29 27.04 -21.45
C SER A 51 3.09 27.85 -21.00
N HIS A 52 2.09 27.20 -20.37
CA HIS A 52 0.96 27.86 -19.72
C HIS A 52 1.30 28.40 -18.31
N GLY A 53 2.55 28.25 -17.86
CA GLY A 53 3.00 28.76 -16.56
C GLY A 53 2.67 27.86 -15.37
N VAL A 54 2.25 26.62 -15.60
CA VAL A 54 2.00 25.64 -14.53
C VAL A 54 3.32 25.28 -13.85
N VAL A 55 3.35 25.40 -12.52
CA VAL A 55 4.48 24.96 -11.70
C VAL A 55 4.42 23.46 -11.52
N LEU A 56 5.46 22.76 -11.95
CA LEU A 56 5.55 21.31 -11.85
C LEU A 56 6.35 20.89 -10.61
N VAL A 57 5.76 20.02 -9.80
CA VAL A 57 6.44 19.33 -8.70
C VAL A 57 6.36 17.84 -8.98
N THR A 58 7.45 17.10 -8.82
CA THR A 58 7.43 15.65 -9.05
C THR A 58 8.34 14.88 -8.11
N THR A 59 7.90 13.70 -7.69
CA THR A 59 8.70 12.72 -6.94
C THR A 59 9.02 11.55 -7.86
N SER A 60 10.19 10.92 -7.67
CA SER A 60 10.59 9.74 -8.45
C SER A 60 11.61 8.93 -7.65
N ASN A 61 11.51 7.60 -7.76
CA ASN A 61 12.51 6.67 -7.21
C ASN A 61 13.75 6.54 -8.11
N ARG A 62 13.79 7.22 -9.24
CA ARG A 62 14.89 7.21 -10.20
C ARG A 62 15.32 8.63 -10.51
N HIS A 63 16.64 8.86 -10.54
CA HIS A 63 17.19 10.11 -11.07
C HIS A 63 16.72 10.32 -12.53
N PRO A 64 16.51 11.55 -13.01
CA PRO A 64 16.02 11.79 -14.37
C PRO A 64 16.82 11.07 -15.47
N ASP A 65 18.14 10.98 -15.34
CA ASP A 65 19.01 10.24 -16.28
C ASP A 65 18.77 8.72 -16.31
N GLU A 66 18.10 8.18 -15.29
CA GLU A 66 17.76 6.77 -15.15
C GLU A 66 16.29 6.45 -15.47
N LEU A 67 15.46 7.47 -15.70
CA LEU A 67 14.08 7.27 -16.13
C LEU A 67 14.07 6.55 -17.47
N TYR A 68 13.29 5.48 -17.61
CA TYR A 68 13.18 4.63 -18.82
C TYR A 68 14.49 3.97 -19.27
N LYS A 69 15.46 3.79 -18.36
CA LYS A 69 16.75 3.14 -18.66
C LYS A 69 16.48 1.72 -19.18
N ASN A 70 17.15 1.35 -20.28
CA ASN A 70 16.94 0.08 -21.01
C ASN A 70 15.57 -0.08 -21.69
N GLY A 71 14.74 0.96 -21.73
CA GLY A 71 13.49 0.96 -22.48
C GLY A 71 13.69 0.89 -24.00
N VAL A 72 12.71 0.32 -24.70
CA VAL A 72 12.70 0.23 -26.17
C VAL A 72 12.68 1.65 -26.75
N GLN A 73 13.58 1.96 -27.68
CA GLN A 73 13.71 3.30 -28.29
C GLN A 73 13.91 4.45 -27.26
N ARG A 74 14.70 4.21 -26.21
CA ARG A 74 15.09 5.23 -25.21
C ARG A 74 15.50 6.57 -25.81
N GLU A 75 16.14 6.58 -26.97
CA GLU A 75 16.55 7.80 -27.68
C GLU A 75 15.39 8.78 -27.88
N SER A 76 14.17 8.28 -28.16
CA SER A 76 12.96 9.11 -28.29
C SER A 76 12.53 9.78 -26.98
N PHE A 77 12.96 9.24 -25.83
CA PHE A 77 12.66 9.80 -24.51
C PHE A 77 13.73 10.76 -23.99
N ILE A 78 14.95 10.72 -24.54
CA ILE A 78 16.05 11.65 -24.15
C ILE A 78 15.61 13.13 -24.17
N PRO A 79 14.82 13.61 -25.15
CA PRO A 79 14.32 14.99 -25.11
C PRO A 79 13.44 15.31 -23.90
N ALA A 80 12.66 14.35 -23.40
CA ALA A 80 11.86 14.52 -22.18
C ALA A 80 12.75 14.63 -20.94
N ILE A 81 13.79 13.79 -20.85
CA ILE A 81 14.78 13.84 -19.77
C ILE A 81 15.48 15.21 -19.76
N ASN A 82 15.86 15.71 -20.94
CA ASN A 82 16.49 17.03 -21.07
C ASN A 82 15.53 18.16 -20.67
N LEU A 83 14.24 18.05 -21.02
CA LEU A 83 13.22 19.01 -20.57
C LEU A 83 13.12 19.03 -19.04
N LEU A 84 13.01 17.86 -18.39
CA LEU A 84 12.96 17.74 -16.94
C LEU A 84 14.21 18.37 -16.30
N LYS A 85 15.41 18.04 -16.79
CA LYS A 85 16.67 18.55 -16.24
C LYS A 85 16.90 20.05 -16.46
N SER A 86 16.36 20.60 -17.55
CA SER A 86 16.53 22.03 -17.88
C SER A 86 15.48 22.94 -17.22
N ARG A 87 14.28 22.41 -16.96
CA ARG A 87 13.15 23.19 -16.44
C ARG A 87 12.85 22.94 -14.96
N LEU A 88 13.29 21.81 -14.41
CA LEU A 88 13.09 21.46 -13.01
C LEU A 88 14.40 21.53 -12.23
N HIS A 89 14.27 21.78 -10.93
CA HIS A 89 15.35 21.62 -9.99
C HIS A 89 15.33 20.20 -9.42
N VAL A 90 16.38 19.41 -9.70
CA VAL A 90 16.48 18.03 -9.23
C VAL A 90 17.04 18.01 -7.82
N ILE A 91 16.24 17.53 -6.87
CA ILE A 91 16.64 17.34 -5.47
C ILE A 91 16.75 15.85 -5.21
N ASN A 92 17.96 15.38 -4.90
CA ASN A 92 18.18 13.99 -4.50
C ASN A 92 17.96 13.87 -2.99
N LEU A 93 16.97 13.06 -2.61
CA LEU A 93 16.67 12.74 -1.21
C LEU A 93 17.46 11.49 -0.79
N ASP A 94 18.78 11.63 -0.66
CA ASP A 94 19.66 10.58 -0.14
C ASP A 94 19.60 10.56 1.39
N SER A 95 18.56 9.93 1.94
CA SER A 95 18.47 9.66 3.37
C SER A 95 18.95 8.23 3.64
N PRO A 96 19.96 8.00 4.52
CA PRO A 96 20.27 6.66 5.01
C PRO A 96 19.12 6.08 5.85
N THR A 97 18.24 6.96 6.33
CA THR A 97 17.07 6.62 7.11
C THR A 97 15.88 6.46 6.18
N ASP A 98 15.45 5.22 5.97
CA ASP A 98 14.12 4.97 5.45
C ASP A 98 13.12 5.25 6.58
N TYR A 99 12.39 6.37 6.47
CA TYR A 99 11.40 6.79 7.46
C TYR A 99 10.22 5.82 7.59
N ARG A 100 10.07 4.86 6.66
CA ARG A 100 9.15 3.72 6.79
C ARG A 100 9.69 2.63 7.72
N LYS A 101 11.02 2.55 7.87
CA LYS A 101 11.74 1.52 8.62
C LYS A 101 12.10 1.94 10.05
N ILE A 102 11.94 3.20 10.41
CA ILE A 102 12.09 3.63 11.80
C ILE A 102 11.09 2.83 12.64
N PRO A 103 11.53 2.02 13.63
CA PRO A 103 10.64 1.30 14.51
C PRO A 103 9.79 2.31 15.29
N ARG A 104 8.58 2.53 14.82
CA ARG A 104 7.59 3.31 15.56
C ARG A 104 7.04 2.39 16.64
N PRO A 105 6.85 2.87 17.89
CA PRO A 105 6.30 2.04 18.95
C PRO A 105 5.00 1.41 18.44
N PRO A 106 4.86 0.07 18.48
CA PRO A 106 3.67 -0.60 17.98
C PRO A 106 2.50 -0.08 18.79
N SER A 107 1.52 0.50 18.11
CA SER A 107 0.30 1.06 18.71
C SER A 107 -0.60 -0.01 19.35
N GLY A 108 -0.13 -1.24 19.51
CA GLY A 108 -0.90 -2.34 20.07
C GLY A 108 -2.12 -2.70 19.23
N VAL A 109 -2.17 -2.38 17.93
CA VAL A 109 -3.28 -2.73 17.03
C VAL A 109 -3.20 -4.16 16.50
N TYR A 110 -2.02 -4.76 16.49
CA TYR A 110 -1.82 -6.14 16.05
C TYR A 110 -1.55 -7.04 17.24
N HIS A 111 -2.27 -8.15 17.29
CA HIS A 111 -2.11 -9.18 18.32
C HIS A 111 -1.69 -10.50 17.68
N THR A 112 -0.67 -11.12 18.28
CA THR A 112 -0.15 -12.42 17.89
C THR A 112 0.35 -13.11 19.16
N PRO A 113 0.09 -14.42 19.36
CA PRO A 113 -0.67 -15.35 18.52
C PRO A 113 -2.20 -15.28 18.76
N LEU A 114 -2.97 -16.15 18.08
CA LEU A 114 -4.41 -16.37 18.36
C LEU A 114 -4.60 -17.13 19.68
N ASP A 115 -4.31 -16.47 20.80
CA ASP A 115 -4.55 -16.97 22.14
C ASP A 115 -5.90 -16.46 22.69
N ASN A 116 -6.18 -16.78 23.96
CA ASN A 116 -7.40 -16.32 24.64
C ASN A 116 -7.48 -14.79 24.81
N HIS A 117 -6.38 -14.06 24.59
CA HIS A 117 -6.36 -12.60 24.66
C HIS A 117 -6.78 -11.95 23.34
N ALA A 118 -6.71 -12.66 22.21
CA ALA A 118 -7.09 -12.14 20.90
C ALA A 118 -8.53 -11.60 20.85
N SER A 119 -9.50 -12.30 21.45
CA SER A 119 -10.89 -11.83 21.53
C SER A 119 -11.01 -10.56 22.37
N SER A 120 -10.33 -10.51 23.52
CA SER A 120 -10.33 -9.33 24.39
C SER A 120 -9.66 -8.12 23.75
N HIS A 121 -8.68 -8.35 22.88
CA HIS A 121 -8.00 -7.32 22.10
C HIS A 121 -8.95 -6.69 21.08
N ILE A 122 -9.68 -7.53 20.33
CA ILE A 122 -10.69 -7.08 19.36
C ILE A 122 -11.77 -6.26 20.05
N GLU A 123 -12.32 -6.73 21.16
CA GLU A 123 -13.39 -6.02 21.89
C GLU A 123 -12.94 -4.64 22.38
N LYS A 124 -11.69 -4.53 22.88
CA LYS A 124 -11.11 -3.24 23.29
C LYS A 124 -11.01 -2.27 22.12
N TRP A 125 -10.48 -2.74 21.00
CA TRP A 125 -10.33 -1.90 19.81
C TRP A 125 -11.66 -1.53 19.16
N LEU A 126 -12.63 -2.44 19.17
CA LEU A 126 -13.98 -2.17 18.69
C LEU A 126 -14.66 -1.10 19.55
N ARG A 127 -14.52 -1.16 20.88
CA ARG A 127 -15.04 -0.12 21.77
C ARG A 127 -14.34 1.22 21.58
N PHE A 128 -13.06 1.21 21.24
CA PHE A 128 -12.26 2.42 21.05
C PHE A 128 -12.51 3.10 19.69
N LEU A 129 -12.64 2.33 18.61
CA LEU A 129 -12.83 2.83 17.24
C LEU A 129 -14.30 2.93 16.83
N GLY A 130 -15.19 2.24 17.54
CA GLY A 130 -16.63 2.21 17.29
C GLY A 130 -17.35 3.43 17.84
N ASP A 131 -18.69 3.36 17.82
CA ASP A 131 -19.54 4.44 18.31
C ASP A 131 -19.61 4.42 19.84
N PRO A 132 -19.23 5.52 20.54
CA PRO A 132 -19.29 5.58 21.99
C PRO A 132 -20.72 5.66 22.55
N GLU A 133 -21.69 6.16 21.77
CA GLU A 133 -23.09 6.26 22.15
C GLU A 133 -23.84 4.94 21.89
N TYR A 134 -23.52 4.26 20.79
CA TYR A 134 -24.12 2.98 20.39
C TYR A 134 -23.06 1.88 20.17
N PRO A 135 -22.47 1.35 21.26
CA PRO A 135 -21.33 0.44 21.17
C PRO A 135 -21.69 -0.98 20.71
N GLU A 136 -22.98 -1.35 20.71
CA GLU A 136 -23.39 -2.70 20.32
C GLU A 136 -23.26 -2.89 18.80
N PRO A 137 -22.48 -3.89 18.34
CA PRO A 137 -22.29 -4.10 16.91
C PRO A 137 -23.57 -4.62 16.25
N HIS A 138 -23.91 -4.07 15.08
CA HIS A 138 -25.02 -4.54 14.27
C HIS A 138 -24.55 -4.96 12.87
N PRO A 139 -25.28 -5.82 12.16
CA PRO A 139 -24.96 -6.16 10.79
C PRO A 139 -25.39 -5.02 9.84
N GLU A 140 -24.61 -4.83 8.77
CA GLU A 140 -24.96 -3.97 7.64
C GLU A 140 -24.77 -4.71 6.30
N VAL A 141 -25.36 -4.16 5.24
CA VAL A 141 -25.20 -4.66 3.87
C VAL A 141 -24.83 -3.51 2.97
N GLN A 142 -23.67 -3.63 2.33
CA GLN A 142 -23.18 -2.66 1.35
C GLN A 142 -23.43 -3.16 -0.07
N LYS A 143 -23.61 -2.25 -1.04
CA LYS A 143 -23.94 -2.59 -2.42
C LYS A 143 -22.84 -2.19 -3.38
N VAL A 144 -22.30 -3.15 -4.11
CA VAL A 144 -21.26 -2.95 -5.12
C VAL A 144 -21.75 -3.51 -6.44
N TRP A 145 -21.98 -2.63 -7.42
CA TRP A 145 -22.39 -3.00 -8.78
C TRP A 145 -23.55 -4.01 -8.83
N GLY A 146 -24.55 -3.83 -7.97
CA GLY A 146 -25.73 -4.69 -7.88
C GLY A 146 -25.55 -5.97 -7.04
N ARG A 147 -24.36 -6.19 -6.47
CA ARG A 147 -24.09 -7.26 -5.50
C ARG A 147 -24.13 -6.73 -4.08
N GLU A 148 -24.60 -7.56 -3.15
CA GLU A 148 -24.64 -7.27 -1.72
C GLU A 148 -23.43 -7.88 -0.99
N ILE A 149 -22.75 -7.05 -0.21
CA ILE A 149 -21.65 -7.44 0.68
C ILE A 149 -22.17 -7.32 2.11
N ARG A 150 -22.24 -8.45 2.81
CA ARG A 150 -22.64 -8.46 4.21
C ARG A 150 -21.45 -8.07 5.09
N VAL A 151 -21.67 -7.08 5.95
CA VAL A 151 -20.75 -6.68 7.01
C VAL A 151 -21.33 -7.18 8.34
N PRO A 152 -20.81 -8.27 8.92
CA PRO A 152 -21.47 -8.95 10.03
C PRO A 152 -21.61 -8.09 11.27
N ARG A 153 -20.60 -7.24 11.54
CA ARG A 153 -20.47 -6.47 12.77
C ARG A 153 -19.93 -5.08 12.43
N VAL A 154 -20.74 -4.07 12.71
CA VAL A 154 -20.43 -2.65 12.55
C VAL A 154 -20.76 -1.93 13.85
N SER A 155 -19.85 -1.08 14.31
CA SER A 155 -20.14 -0.07 15.33
C SER A 155 -19.64 1.28 14.81
N GLY A 156 -20.54 2.24 14.65
CA GLY A 156 -20.24 3.53 14.02
C GLY A 156 -19.66 3.35 12.62
N ARG A 157 -18.42 3.81 12.40
CA ARG A 157 -17.67 3.64 11.14
C ARG A 157 -16.55 2.60 11.24
N CYS A 158 -16.64 1.69 12.21
CA CYS A 158 -15.72 0.59 12.40
C CYS A 158 -16.38 -0.75 11.99
N ALA A 159 -15.79 -1.43 11.01
CA ALA A 159 -16.26 -2.72 10.55
C ALA A 159 -15.37 -3.86 11.08
N TRP A 160 -15.99 -4.93 11.56
CA TRP A 160 -15.31 -6.11 12.06
C TRP A 160 -15.69 -7.37 11.26
N PHE A 161 -14.66 -8.03 10.72
CA PHE A 161 -14.75 -9.31 10.04
C PHE A 161 -13.81 -10.35 10.66
N THR A 162 -14.15 -11.63 10.51
CA THR A 162 -13.15 -12.70 10.54
C THR A 162 -12.45 -12.78 9.18
N PHE A 163 -11.24 -13.34 9.14
CA PHE A 163 -10.49 -13.54 7.89
C PHE A 163 -11.32 -14.32 6.85
N GLN A 164 -12.05 -15.35 7.27
CA GLN A 164 -12.86 -16.16 6.38
C GLN A 164 -14.11 -15.44 5.85
N GLU A 165 -14.68 -14.53 6.62
CA GLU A 165 -15.80 -13.69 6.18
C GLU A 165 -15.36 -12.66 5.14
N LEU A 166 -14.17 -12.06 5.32
CA LEU A 166 -13.68 -10.98 4.45
C LEU A 166 -12.96 -11.49 3.21
N ILE A 167 -12.01 -12.42 3.37
CA ILE A 167 -11.11 -12.88 2.31
C ILE A 167 -11.53 -14.25 1.79
N GLY A 168 -12.14 -15.09 2.64
CA GLY A 168 -12.58 -16.43 2.27
C GLY A 168 -13.79 -16.47 1.32
N GLN A 169 -14.57 -15.39 1.24
CA GLN A 169 -15.69 -15.24 0.31
C GLN A 169 -15.23 -14.77 -1.07
N ALA A 170 -16.09 -14.79 -2.08
CA ALA A 170 -15.78 -14.32 -3.45
C ALA A 170 -15.65 -12.78 -3.54
N THR A 171 -14.86 -12.18 -2.66
CA THR A 171 -14.60 -10.73 -2.59
C THR A 171 -13.41 -10.35 -3.48
N GLY A 172 -13.43 -9.13 -4.01
CA GLY A 172 -12.41 -8.59 -4.90
C GLY A 172 -12.14 -7.11 -4.67
N ALA A 173 -11.29 -6.51 -5.52
CA ALA A 173 -10.82 -5.13 -5.34
C ALA A 173 -11.95 -4.10 -5.23
N ALA A 174 -12.98 -4.20 -6.05
CA ALA A 174 -14.13 -3.28 -6.03
C ALA A 174 -14.89 -3.32 -4.69
N ASP A 175 -14.96 -4.49 -4.05
CA ASP A 175 -15.61 -4.65 -2.75
C ASP A 175 -14.83 -3.95 -1.66
N TYR A 176 -13.51 -4.14 -1.65
CA TYR A 176 -12.66 -3.50 -0.67
C TYR A 176 -12.72 -1.98 -0.79
N LEU A 177 -12.68 -1.44 -2.01
CA LEU A 177 -12.82 0.00 -2.23
C LEU A 177 -14.15 0.55 -1.74
N GLU A 178 -15.27 -0.17 -1.93
CA GLU A 178 -16.55 0.27 -1.40
C GLU A 178 -16.58 0.20 0.13
N LEU A 179 -16.05 -0.88 0.72
CA LEU A 179 -15.92 -0.96 2.18
C LEU A 179 -15.11 0.23 2.73
N MET A 180 -14.01 0.62 2.08
CA MET A 180 -13.21 1.79 2.47
C MET A 180 -13.95 3.13 2.36
N ARG A 181 -15.01 3.23 1.54
CA ARG A 181 -15.86 4.42 1.47
C ARG A 181 -16.83 4.48 2.65
N CYS A 182 -17.37 3.32 3.03
CA CYS A 182 -18.34 3.19 4.11
C CYS A 182 -17.71 3.32 5.50
N TYR A 183 -16.51 2.76 5.70
CA TYR A 183 -15.89 2.62 7.02
C TYR A 183 -14.50 3.26 7.07
N ASP A 184 -14.15 3.82 8.23
CA ASP A 184 -12.86 4.47 8.48
C ASP A 184 -11.90 3.58 9.29
N ALA A 185 -12.40 2.47 9.84
CA ALA A 185 -11.64 1.51 10.63
C ALA A 185 -12.07 0.07 10.35
N PHE A 186 -11.10 -0.84 10.32
CA PHE A 186 -11.29 -2.26 10.06
C PHE A 186 -10.62 -3.10 11.13
N ILE A 187 -11.37 -4.06 11.66
CA ILE A 187 -10.89 -5.12 12.51
C ILE A 187 -10.99 -6.43 11.74
N VAL A 188 -9.87 -7.13 11.58
CA VAL A 188 -9.84 -8.45 10.94
C VAL A 188 -9.29 -9.48 11.91
N SER A 189 -10.14 -10.40 12.33
CA SER A 189 -9.80 -11.45 13.28
C SER A 189 -9.37 -12.76 12.62
N ASP A 190 -8.67 -13.61 13.37
CA ASP A 190 -8.39 -15.00 13.02
C ASP A 190 -7.60 -15.18 11.71
N ILE A 191 -6.61 -14.33 11.45
CA ILE A 191 -5.81 -14.39 10.23
C ILE A 191 -4.83 -15.57 10.34
N PRO A 192 -4.95 -16.59 9.47
CA PRO A 192 -4.03 -17.71 9.47
C PRO A 192 -2.69 -17.32 8.83
N GLY A 193 -1.64 -18.09 9.12
CA GLY A 193 -0.45 -18.08 8.27
C GLY A 193 -0.81 -18.73 6.93
N MET A 194 -0.67 -17.98 5.83
CA MET A 194 -1.01 -18.45 4.49
C MET A 194 0.20 -19.15 3.88
N THR A 195 -0.03 -20.37 3.41
CA THR A 195 0.99 -21.19 2.72
C THR A 195 0.90 -21.06 1.19
N PHE A 196 1.82 -21.68 0.43
CA PHE A 196 1.76 -21.68 -1.04
C PHE A 196 0.43 -22.20 -1.61
N ARG A 197 -0.28 -23.06 -0.86
CA ARG A 197 -1.59 -23.60 -1.28
C ARG A 197 -2.71 -22.55 -1.22
N GLU A 198 -2.51 -21.49 -0.45
CA GLU A 198 -3.49 -20.43 -0.17
C GLU A 198 -3.10 -19.11 -0.87
N ARG A 199 -2.28 -19.17 -1.92
CA ARG A 199 -1.81 -18.00 -2.68
C ARG A 199 -2.92 -17.06 -3.14
N ASP A 200 -4.08 -17.61 -3.47
CA ASP A 200 -5.21 -16.79 -3.88
C ASP A 200 -5.79 -15.96 -2.72
N LEU A 201 -5.86 -16.52 -1.51
CA LEU A 201 -6.23 -15.80 -0.28
C LEU A 201 -5.17 -14.75 0.06
N ALA A 202 -3.89 -15.10 -0.08
CA ALA A 202 -2.79 -14.18 0.14
C ALA A 202 -2.85 -12.97 -0.80
N ARG A 203 -3.12 -13.18 -2.09
CA ARG A 203 -3.29 -12.10 -3.06
C ARG A 203 -4.48 -11.22 -2.71
N ARG A 204 -5.63 -11.81 -2.38
CA ARG A 204 -6.83 -11.07 -1.97
C ARG A 204 -6.59 -10.26 -0.70
N PHE A 205 -5.86 -10.81 0.27
CA PHE A 205 -5.48 -10.10 1.49
C PHE A 205 -4.51 -8.94 1.21
N ILE A 206 -3.52 -9.11 0.33
CA ILE A 206 -2.66 -7.99 -0.12
C ILE A 206 -3.50 -6.88 -0.73
N THR A 207 -4.43 -7.21 -1.65
CA THR A 207 -5.31 -6.21 -2.27
C THR A 207 -6.16 -5.48 -1.23
N PHE A 208 -6.64 -6.18 -0.19
CA PHE A 208 -7.35 -5.56 0.92
C PHE A 208 -6.44 -4.62 1.72
N VAL A 209 -5.24 -5.07 2.11
CA VAL A 209 -4.25 -4.24 2.82
C VAL A 209 -3.91 -2.99 2.02
N ASP A 210 -3.79 -3.13 0.70
CA ASP A 210 -3.53 -2.03 -0.22
C ASP A 210 -4.67 -1.00 -0.18
N ALA A 211 -5.93 -1.45 -0.26
CA ALA A 211 -7.10 -0.59 -0.18
C ALA A 211 -7.19 0.14 1.18
N VAL A 212 -6.91 -0.55 2.29
CA VAL A 212 -6.89 0.05 3.64
C VAL A 212 -5.80 1.12 3.75
N TYR A 213 -4.62 0.82 3.20
CA TYR A 213 -3.49 1.75 3.23
C TYR A 213 -3.79 3.02 2.41
N GLU A 214 -4.30 2.87 1.18
CA GLU A 214 -4.61 3.96 0.27
C GLU A 214 -5.79 4.83 0.75
N SER A 215 -6.77 4.21 1.42
CA SER A 215 -7.88 4.93 2.05
C SER A 215 -7.52 5.56 3.40
N HIS A 216 -6.29 5.35 3.89
CA HIS A 216 -5.83 5.87 5.16
C HIS A 216 -6.65 5.40 6.38
N ALA A 217 -7.35 4.26 6.24
CA ALA A 217 -8.18 3.67 7.28
C ALA A 217 -7.32 3.03 8.41
N LYS A 218 -7.95 2.85 9.57
CA LYS A 218 -7.33 2.15 10.71
C LYS A 218 -7.45 0.64 10.51
N LEU A 219 -6.40 -0.09 10.89
CA LEU A 219 -6.38 -1.54 10.77
C LEU A 219 -5.96 -2.19 12.07
N VAL A 220 -6.80 -3.09 12.58
CA VAL A 220 -6.57 -3.90 13.77
C VAL A 220 -6.62 -5.37 13.36
N LEU A 221 -5.60 -6.14 13.73
CA LEU A 221 -5.44 -7.53 13.29
C LEU A 221 -5.20 -8.46 14.46
N THR A 222 -5.72 -9.67 14.36
CA THR A 222 -5.26 -10.81 15.18
C THR A 222 -4.74 -11.89 14.26
N THR A 223 -3.50 -12.33 14.45
CA THR A 223 -2.83 -13.25 13.53
C THR A 223 -2.35 -14.52 14.26
N ALA A 224 -2.41 -15.66 13.57
CA ALA A 224 -1.92 -16.94 14.09
C ALA A 224 -0.39 -16.98 14.18
N VAL A 225 0.26 -16.28 13.25
CA VAL A 225 1.72 -16.19 13.13
C VAL A 225 2.15 -14.72 13.07
N PRO A 226 3.42 -14.41 13.40
CA PRO A 226 3.95 -13.05 13.25
C PRO A 226 3.77 -12.53 11.81
N LEU A 227 3.68 -11.20 11.64
CA LEU A 227 3.46 -10.57 10.33
C LEU A 227 4.46 -11.06 9.26
N THR A 228 5.73 -11.21 9.63
CA THR A 228 6.80 -11.69 8.75
C THR A 228 6.57 -13.08 8.18
N GLN A 229 5.71 -13.88 8.82
CA GLN A 229 5.38 -15.26 8.45
C GLN A 229 3.97 -15.41 7.87
N LEU A 230 3.22 -14.32 7.71
CA LEU A 230 1.83 -14.37 7.22
C LEU A 230 1.72 -14.91 5.80
N PHE A 231 2.70 -14.61 4.94
CA PHE A 231 2.66 -14.96 3.51
C PHE A 231 3.65 -16.06 3.12
N VAL A 232 4.59 -16.40 4.02
CA VAL A 232 5.63 -17.39 3.80
C VAL A 232 5.91 -18.09 5.12
N SER A 233 5.82 -19.42 5.12
CA SER A 233 6.20 -20.18 6.30
C SER A 233 7.73 -20.30 6.44
N PRO A 234 8.27 -20.39 7.66
CA PRO A 234 9.71 -20.63 7.88
C PRO A 234 10.22 -21.91 7.22
N ALA A 235 9.37 -22.93 7.09
CA ALA A 235 9.71 -24.19 6.42
C ALA A 235 9.88 -24.01 4.90
N GLU A 236 8.99 -23.25 4.26
CA GLU A 236 9.10 -22.89 2.84
C GLU A 236 10.33 -22.03 2.59
N LEU A 237 10.61 -21.05 3.47
CA LEU A 237 11.83 -20.24 3.38
C LEU A 237 13.09 -21.12 3.43
N ARG A 238 13.16 -22.07 4.36
CA ARG A 238 14.28 -23.03 4.45
C ARG A 238 14.40 -23.95 3.23
N GLU A 239 13.28 -24.48 2.72
CA GLU A 239 13.28 -25.34 1.53
C GLU A 239 13.76 -24.57 0.29
N SER A 240 13.43 -23.29 0.18
CA SER A 240 13.88 -22.43 -0.92
C SER A 240 15.36 -22.08 -0.88
N LEU A 241 15.88 -21.81 0.32
CA LEU A 241 17.31 -21.56 0.54
C LEU A 241 18.13 -22.81 0.20
N GLN A 242 17.60 -24.01 0.51
CA GLN A 242 18.22 -25.29 0.13
C GLN A 242 18.15 -25.56 -1.38
N LYS A 243 17.08 -25.15 -2.07
CA LYS A 243 16.93 -25.34 -3.53
C LYS A 243 17.62 -24.26 -4.38
N GLY A 244 17.93 -23.10 -3.80
CA GLY A 244 18.50 -21.93 -4.51
C GLY A 244 20.03 -21.81 -4.50
N GLY A 245 20.76 -22.67 -3.78
CA GLY A 245 22.20 -22.51 -3.57
C GLY A 245 23.09 -23.53 -4.29
N LYS A 246 23.48 -23.26 -5.55
CA LYS A 246 24.84 -23.60 -6.01
C LYS A 246 25.68 -22.34 -5.86
N GLY A 247 26.46 -22.26 -4.78
CA GLY A 247 27.50 -21.26 -4.60
C GLY A 247 27.20 -20.16 -3.58
N SER A 248 27.05 -20.54 -2.32
CA SER A 248 27.53 -19.77 -1.16
C SER A 248 27.48 -20.73 0.02
N GLU A 249 28.64 -21.02 0.62
CA GLU A 249 28.73 -21.85 1.82
C GLU A 249 27.96 -21.16 2.95
N VAL A 250 26.82 -21.74 3.34
CA VAL A 250 26.15 -21.41 4.59
C VAL A 250 26.82 -22.24 5.68
N PRO A 251 27.27 -21.66 6.80
CA PRO A 251 27.79 -22.43 7.92
C PRO A 251 26.68 -23.36 8.42
N VAL A 252 26.95 -24.66 8.44
CA VAL A 252 26.09 -25.64 9.11
C VAL A 252 26.17 -25.33 10.61
N PRO A 253 25.06 -25.03 11.31
CA PRO A 253 25.11 -24.83 12.74
C PRO A 253 25.45 -26.17 13.40
N ASP A 254 26.44 -26.13 14.28
CA ASP A 254 26.76 -27.23 15.17
C ASP A 254 25.55 -27.53 16.08
N HIS A 255 25.39 -28.79 16.43
CA HIS A 255 24.26 -29.30 17.19
C HIS A 255 24.21 -28.66 18.59
N GLY A 256 23.41 -27.60 18.79
CA GLY A 256 23.19 -27.08 20.14
C GLY A 256 22.48 -25.74 20.31
N GLU A 257 22.29 -24.93 19.27
CA GLU A 257 21.68 -23.60 19.46
C GLU A 257 20.15 -23.65 19.46
N SER A 258 19.55 -23.16 20.54
CA SER A 258 18.09 -23.14 20.76
C SER A 258 17.38 -22.29 19.70
N GLU A 259 16.16 -22.70 19.32
CA GLU A 259 15.27 -21.99 18.38
C GLU A 259 15.14 -20.48 18.67
N SER A 260 15.35 -20.08 19.93
CA SER A 260 15.40 -18.68 20.39
C SER A 260 16.52 -17.83 19.76
N HIS A 261 17.69 -18.39 19.46
CA HIS A 261 18.83 -17.60 18.92
C HIS A 261 18.67 -17.31 17.42
N LEU A 262 18.11 -18.26 16.66
CA LEU A 262 17.62 -18.02 15.29
C LEU A 262 16.52 -16.94 15.29
N MET A 263 15.60 -16.98 16.26
CA MET A 263 14.51 -16.02 16.39
C MET A 263 15.02 -14.59 16.65
N GLN A 264 16.05 -14.44 17.49
CA GLN A 264 16.62 -13.14 17.82
C GLN A 264 17.42 -12.54 16.67
N HIS A 265 18.17 -13.37 15.94
CA HIS A 265 18.89 -12.94 14.73
C HIS A 265 17.93 -12.60 13.56
N MET A 266 16.73 -13.19 13.54
CA MET A 266 15.66 -12.87 12.58
C MET A 266 14.85 -11.61 12.97
N MET A 267 14.84 -11.23 14.25
CA MET A 267 14.20 -10.02 14.77
C MET A 267 15.06 -8.78 14.57
N GLU A 268 16.38 -8.91 14.59
CA GLU A 268 17.31 -7.79 14.49
C GLU A 268 17.41 -7.22 13.06
N ASP A 269 17.17 -8.04 12.02
CA ASP A 269 17.24 -7.61 10.61
C ASP A 269 16.01 -8.05 9.78
N MET A 270 14.88 -7.38 9.98
CA MET A 270 13.71 -7.54 9.08
C MET A 270 14.06 -7.19 7.62
N ASP A 271 15.01 -6.29 7.41
CA ASP A 271 15.54 -5.91 6.10
C ASP A 271 16.33 -7.03 5.41
N SER A 272 17.15 -7.78 6.17
CA SER A 272 17.90 -8.91 5.61
C SER A 272 16.96 -10.04 5.22
N ASN A 273 15.89 -10.27 6.00
CA ASN A 273 14.84 -11.23 5.67
C ASN A 273 14.04 -10.81 4.42
N ILE A 274 13.73 -9.51 4.26
CA ILE A 274 13.06 -9.00 3.05
C ILE A 274 13.96 -9.16 1.81
N ASP A 275 15.26 -8.87 1.92
CA ASP A 275 16.21 -9.04 0.82
C ASP A 275 16.52 -10.52 0.51
N GLN A 276 16.50 -11.38 1.53
CA GLN A 276 16.55 -12.84 1.35
C GLN A 276 15.26 -13.39 0.71
N LEU A 277 14.08 -12.88 1.08
CA LEU A 277 12.83 -13.22 0.39
C LEU A 277 12.83 -12.75 -1.07
N LYS A 278 13.37 -11.56 -1.37
CA LYS A 278 13.50 -11.04 -2.74
C LYS A 278 14.33 -11.98 -3.63
N SER A 279 15.35 -12.64 -3.09
CA SER A 279 16.24 -13.56 -3.83
C SER A 279 15.73 -15.00 -3.92
N SER A 280 14.77 -15.41 -3.08
CA SER A 280 14.27 -16.80 -3.00
C SER A 280 13.31 -17.22 -4.13
N SER A 281 13.51 -18.37 -4.76
CA SER A 281 12.69 -18.93 -5.87
C SER A 281 11.27 -19.41 -5.50
N LEU A 282 10.70 -18.95 -4.38
CA LEU A 282 9.41 -19.40 -3.82
C LEU A 282 8.17 -18.95 -4.58
N PHE A 283 8.29 -17.86 -5.31
CA PHE A 283 7.16 -17.21 -5.97
C PHE A 283 7.21 -17.40 -7.46
N SER A 284 6.05 -17.55 -8.09
CA SER A 284 5.98 -17.84 -9.53
C SER A 284 6.31 -16.63 -10.43
N GLY A 285 6.73 -15.49 -9.85
CA GLY A 285 7.18 -14.29 -10.54
C GLY A 285 7.78 -13.24 -9.59
N GLU A 286 8.56 -12.29 -10.12
CA GLU A 286 9.13 -11.15 -9.38
C GLU A 286 8.05 -10.22 -8.80
N GLU A 287 6.91 -10.12 -9.48
CA GLU A 287 5.78 -9.27 -9.08
C GLU A 287 5.14 -9.69 -7.74
N GLU A 288 5.04 -11.00 -7.49
CA GLU A 288 4.45 -11.49 -6.24
C GLU A 288 5.35 -11.19 -5.03
N ARG A 289 6.67 -11.35 -5.17
CA ARG A 289 7.64 -10.97 -4.14
C ARG A 289 7.53 -9.50 -3.78
N PHE A 290 7.43 -8.66 -4.81
CA PHE A 290 7.28 -7.24 -4.63
C PHE A 290 5.96 -6.89 -3.93
N ALA A 291 4.86 -7.56 -4.31
CA ALA A 291 3.56 -7.37 -3.65
C ALA A 291 3.59 -7.77 -2.17
N PHE A 292 4.24 -8.88 -1.81
CA PHE A 292 4.38 -9.31 -0.41
C PHE A 292 5.23 -8.36 0.42
N ALA A 293 6.42 -8.01 -0.07
CA ALA A 293 7.30 -7.08 0.63
C ALA A 293 6.63 -5.70 0.84
N ARG A 294 5.89 -5.24 -0.17
CA ARG A 294 5.09 -4.01 -0.10
C ARG A 294 3.98 -4.12 0.93
N ALA A 295 3.23 -5.23 0.97
CA ALA A 295 2.17 -5.45 1.95
C ALA A 295 2.71 -5.46 3.40
N LEU A 296 3.84 -6.13 3.65
CA LEU A 296 4.49 -6.14 4.97
C LEU A 296 4.94 -4.73 5.40
N SER A 297 5.53 -3.98 4.47
CA SER A 297 5.92 -2.59 4.74
C SER A 297 4.71 -1.71 5.08
N ARG A 298 3.60 -1.84 4.32
CA ARG A 298 2.33 -1.14 4.58
C ARG A 298 1.74 -1.52 5.94
N LEU A 299 1.71 -2.82 6.28
CA LEU A 299 1.25 -3.31 7.58
C LEU A 299 2.08 -2.73 8.72
N SER A 300 3.41 -2.74 8.60
CA SER A 300 4.33 -2.17 9.59
C SER A 300 4.09 -0.66 9.78
N HIS A 301 3.87 0.08 8.69
CA HIS A 301 3.57 1.51 8.78
C HIS A 301 2.21 1.77 9.45
N MET A 302 1.17 1.00 9.11
CA MET A 302 -0.16 1.12 9.74
C MET A 302 -0.16 0.73 11.22
N ALA A 303 0.80 -0.08 11.67
CA ALA A 303 0.97 -0.42 13.08
C ALA A 303 1.52 0.74 13.92
N SER A 304 2.01 1.80 13.28
CA SER A 304 2.65 2.90 13.99
C SER A 304 1.67 3.74 14.79
N ARG A 305 2.15 4.29 15.92
CA ARG A 305 1.39 5.23 16.74
C ARG A 305 0.87 6.42 15.94
N GLU A 306 1.71 7.02 15.10
CA GLU A 306 1.33 8.15 14.24
C GLU A 306 0.17 7.80 13.30
N TRP A 307 0.23 6.65 12.63
CA TRP A 307 -0.86 6.21 11.76
C TRP A 307 -2.16 6.02 12.53
N VAL A 308 -2.09 5.41 13.71
CA VAL A 308 -3.27 5.09 14.52
C VAL A 308 -3.86 6.33 15.17
N GLU A 309 -3.04 7.22 15.71
CA GLU A 309 -3.48 8.48 16.34
C GLU A 309 -3.99 9.53 15.34
N ARG A 310 -3.66 9.36 14.04
CA ARG A 310 -4.05 10.30 12.97
C ARG A 310 -5.54 10.63 13.00
N GLY A 311 -5.88 11.91 13.11
CA GLY A 311 -7.25 12.41 13.05
C GLY A 311 -8.10 12.17 14.31
N MET A 312 -7.55 11.51 15.35
CA MET A 312 -8.25 11.26 16.61
C MET A 312 -8.07 12.39 17.65
N GLY A 313 -7.36 13.47 17.29
CA GLY A 313 -7.14 14.60 18.20
C GLY A 313 -6.22 14.31 19.39
N LEU A 314 -5.55 13.15 19.37
CA LEU A 314 -4.56 12.68 20.35
C LEU A 314 -3.11 13.04 19.95
N GLU A 315 -2.95 13.76 18.85
CA GLU A 315 -1.65 14.19 18.33
C GLU A 315 -1.18 15.41 19.13
N GLU A 316 -0.10 15.29 19.89
CA GLU A 316 0.54 16.46 20.54
C GLU A 316 1.12 17.47 19.52
N SER A 317 1.09 17.16 18.22
CA SER A 317 1.55 18.05 17.15
C SER A 317 1.07 17.64 15.75
N GLY A 318 -0.01 18.26 15.24
CA GLY A 318 -0.07 18.63 13.80
C GLY A 318 -1.19 18.12 12.87
N GLY A 319 -2.01 17.11 13.20
CA GLY A 319 -2.90 16.49 12.20
C GLY A 319 -4.28 17.12 12.02
N LYS A 320 -4.56 18.28 12.66
CA LYS A 320 -5.80 19.03 12.41
C LYS A 320 -5.94 19.46 10.95
N LYS A 321 -4.82 19.80 10.29
CA LYS A 321 -4.81 20.19 8.88
C LYS A 321 -5.11 19.02 7.95
N GLU A 322 -4.51 17.86 8.20
CA GLU A 322 -4.73 16.64 7.41
C GLU A 322 -6.18 16.15 7.52
N ARG A 323 -6.77 16.20 8.72
CA ARG A 323 -8.17 15.86 8.94
C ARG A 323 -9.11 16.77 8.14
N ASP A 324 -8.85 18.07 8.13
CA ASP A 324 -9.68 19.06 7.45
C ASP A 324 -9.50 18.99 5.92
N ASP A 325 -8.30 18.67 5.43
CA ASP A 325 -8.02 18.46 4.00
C ASP A 325 -8.65 17.16 3.49
N TRP A 326 -8.66 16.11 4.32
CA TRP A 326 -9.34 14.83 4.01
C TRP A 326 -10.87 14.96 3.98
N ALA A 327 -11.47 15.66 4.96
CA ALA A 327 -12.91 15.92 4.96
C ALA A 327 -13.37 16.64 3.68
N LYS A 328 -12.55 17.56 3.16
CA LYS A 328 -12.79 18.26 1.90
C LYS A 328 -12.61 17.36 0.67
N ALA A 329 -11.58 16.53 0.64
CA ALA A 329 -11.34 15.61 -0.48
C ALA A 329 -12.48 14.59 -0.63
N ARG A 330 -12.99 14.04 0.48
CA ARG A 330 -14.11 13.08 0.46
C ARG A 330 -15.42 13.70 0.00
N SER A 331 -15.73 14.93 0.43
CA SER A 331 -16.94 15.63 -0.01
C SER A 331 -16.98 15.80 -1.52
N ARG A 332 -15.85 16.13 -2.15
CA ARG A 332 -15.74 16.30 -3.60
C ARG A 332 -15.89 14.97 -4.35
N GLN A 333 -15.31 13.90 -3.82
CA GLN A 333 -15.39 12.58 -4.45
C GLN A 333 -16.81 11.99 -4.41
N MET A 334 -17.63 12.34 -3.40
CA MET A 334 -19.05 11.97 -3.35
C MET A 334 -19.92 12.76 -4.35
N GLU A 335 -19.56 14.01 -4.65
CA GLU A 335 -20.29 14.83 -5.63
C GLU A 335 -20.08 14.36 -7.07
N ASP A 336 -18.89 13.85 -7.41
CA ASP A 336 -18.56 13.36 -8.76
C ASP A 336 -19.18 11.99 -9.12
N THR A 337 -19.86 11.32 -8.18
CA THR A 337 -20.48 9.99 -8.40
C THR A 337 -22.01 9.96 -8.28
N MET A 338 -22.65 11.12 -8.04
CA MET A 338 -24.09 11.32 -8.23
C MET A 338 -24.38 11.89 -9.61
#